data_AF-A0A8B6EC40-F1
#
_entry.id   AF-A0A8B6EC40-F1
#
_cell.length_a   1.000
_cell.length_b   1.000
_cell.length_c   1.000
_cell.angle_alpha   90.00
_cell.angle_beta   90.00
_cell.angle_gamma   90.00
#
_symmetry.space_group_name_H-M   'P 1'
#
loop_
_entity.id
_entity.type
_entity.pdbx_description
1 polymer ?
#
loop_
_entity_poly.entity_id
_entity_poly.type
_entity_poly.pdbx_seq_one_letter_code
_entity_poly.pdbx_strand_id
1 'polypeptide(L)'
;HINRNFHNHDRSINRSDSGIWYLEFDQNGANLMQDNPVIRDSHYVKCEGNYCGMPYMYPLIHVIDARLSLYSLKPPPVIKIPVTVTMTKKMIVKDRPRIVRFHIDVTGPDHMSIYITPVPGAKLTRWSITNDFDLYPTRLPSGVSGSTYFIYYSYGIKPDHPWSFFVDIKAYDTDYKLQAPVGYPEDKPLVDIAFNGHYSHGKDKTSPELDDFKKSLPDWVVTMSWICSYDSYLF
;
A
#
# COMPACT_ATOMS: atom_id res chain seq x y z
N HIS A 1 5.32 -12.48 4.97
CA HIS A 1 4.71 -12.21 6.29
C HIS A 1 4.51 -10.71 6.41
N ILE A 2 3.29 -10.24 6.62
CA ILE A 2 2.95 -8.82 6.55
C ILE A 2 2.43 -8.35 7.90
N ASN A 3 2.84 -7.15 8.33
CA ASN A 3 2.13 -6.35 9.32
C ASN A 3 1.39 -5.19 8.64
N ARG A 4 0.09 -5.04 8.88
CA ARG A 4 -0.75 -4.01 8.23
C ARG A 4 -1.37 -3.07 9.26
N ASN A 5 -1.26 -1.77 9.03
CA ASN A 5 -1.90 -0.72 9.81
C ASN A 5 -2.71 0.21 8.90
N PHE A 6 -3.93 0.53 9.30
CA PHE A 6 -4.84 1.40 8.58
C PHE A 6 -5.14 2.64 9.45
N HIS A 7 -4.59 3.78 9.08
CA HIS A 7 -4.71 5.03 9.81
C HIS A 7 -5.87 5.90 9.31
N ASN A 8 -6.62 6.47 10.24
CA ASN A 8 -7.62 7.50 9.99
C ASN A 8 -6.98 8.85 9.70
N HIS A 9 -7.83 9.85 9.41
CA HIS A 9 -7.41 11.23 9.16
C HIS A 9 -6.68 11.88 10.33
N ASP A 10 -7.07 11.54 11.56
CA ASP A 10 -6.39 11.98 12.80
C ASP A 10 -5.11 11.18 13.11
N ARG A 11 -4.69 10.29 12.20
CA ARG A 11 -3.57 9.35 12.30
C ARG A 11 -3.75 8.22 13.31
N SER A 12 -4.90 8.13 13.98
CA SER A 12 -5.22 6.98 14.84
C SER A 12 -5.31 5.70 14.00
N ILE A 13 -4.89 4.58 14.58
CA ILE A 13 -5.04 3.27 13.94
C ILE A 13 -6.49 2.83 14.11
N ASN A 14 -7.21 2.71 13.00
CA ASN A 14 -8.57 2.17 12.96
C ASN A 14 -8.56 0.64 12.99
N ARG A 15 -7.65 0.06 12.22
CA ARG A 15 -7.52 -1.39 12.06
C ARG A 15 -6.06 -1.75 11.91
N SER A 16 -5.68 -2.88 12.47
CA SER A 16 -4.37 -3.48 12.26
C SER A 16 -4.48 -5.00 12.33
N ASP A 17 -3.69 -5.69 11.53
CA ASP A 17 -3.53 -7.15 11.59
C ASP A 17 -2.17 -7.59 11.05
N SER A 18 -1.85 -8.86 11.26
CA SER A 18 -0.65 -9.48 10.72
C SER A 18 -0.92 -10.91 10.27
N GLY A 19 -0.14 -11.36 9.30
CA GLY A 19 -0.34 -12.67 8.71
C GLY A 19 0.56 -13.01 7.54
N ILE A 20 0.51 -14.27 7.14
CA ILE A 20 1.15 -14.77 5.94
C ILE A 20 0.15 -14.63 4.81
N TRP A 21 0.44 -13.69 3.92
CA TRP A 21 -0.17 -13.58 2.61
C TRP A 21 0.67 -14.35 1.60
N TYR A 22 0.03 -15.18 0.79
CA TYR A 22 0.71 -15.89 -0.27
C TYR A 22 -0.08 -15.80 -1.57
N LEU A 23 0.65 -15.40 -2.61
CA LEU A 23 0.18 -15.28 -3.98
C LEU A 23 0.55 -16.55 -4.71
N GLU A 24 -0.46 -17.21 -5.26
CA GLU A 24 -0.30 -18.47 -5.99
C GLU A 24 -0.19 -18.15 -7.48
N PHE A 25 0.91 -18.59 -8.09
CA PHE A 25 1.15 -18.41 -9.52
C PHE A 25 0.77 -19.66 -10.33
N ASP A 26 0.52 -20.79 -9.66
CA ASP A 26 0.00 -22.02 -10.26
C ASP A 26 -1.53 -22.04 -10.17
N GLN A 27 -2.21 -22.52 -11.23
CA GLN A 27 -3.67 -22.56 -11.29
C GLN A 27 -4.29 -23.55 -10.29
N ASN A 28 -3.57 -24.61 -9.91
CA ASN A 28 -4.03 -25.55 -8.90
C ASN A 28 -3.82 -25.01 -7.49
N GLY A 29 -2.78 -24.20 -7.29
CA GLY A 29 -2.55 -23.43 -6.07
C GLY A 29 -2.67 -24.23 -4.77
N ALA A 30 -3.35 -23.66 -3.77
CA ALA A 30 -3.59 -24.24 -2.45
C ALA A 30 -4.38 -25.56 -2.50
N ASN A 31 -5.09 -25.87 -3.59
CA ASN A 31 -5.88 -27.09 -3.67
C ASN A 31 -5.02 -28.36 -3.57
N LEU A 32 -3.74 -28.28 -3.95
CA LEU A 32 -2.79 -29.39 -3.83
C LEU A 32 -2.20 -29.54 -2.42
N MET A 33 -2.53 -28.63 -1.50
CA MET A 33 -1.90 -28.53 -0.17
C MET A 33 -2.93 -28.30 0.95
N GLN A 34 -4.17 -28.74 0.77
CA GLN A 34 -5.25 -28.57 1.76
C GLN A 34 -4.99 -29.28 3.10
N ASP A 35 -4.09 -30.27 3.11
CA ASP A 35 -3.65 -30.94 4.33
C ASP A 35 -2.69 -30.07 5.18
N ASN A 36 -2.11 -29.02 4.60
CA ASN A 36 -1.25 -28.08 5.34
C ASN A 36 -2.12 -27.22 6.28
N PRO A 37 -1.88 -27.23 7.60
CA PRO A 37 -2.72 -26.49 8.55
C PRO A 37 -2.76 -24.97 8.30
N VAL A 38 -1.66 -24.37 7.88
CA VAL A 38 -1.60 -22.93 7.60
C VAL A 38 -2.50 -22.58 6.41
N ILE A 39 -2.52 -23.43 5.39
CA ILE A 39 -3.34 -23.23 4.19
C ILE A 39 -4.81 -23.49 4.50
N ARG A 40 -5.10 -24.58 5.19
CA ARG A 40 -6.47 -24.95 5.61
C ARG A 40 -7.13 -23.87 6.47
N ASP A 41 -6.37 -23.24 7.36
CA ASP A 41 -6.88 -22.22 8.28
C ASP A 41 -6.83 -20.80 7.68
N SER A 42 -6.41 -20.66 6.41
CA SER A 42 -6.39 -19.38 5.69
C SER A 42 -7.77 -19.00 5.14
N HIS A 43 -7.95 -17.72 4.88
CA HIS A 43 -9.13 -17.21 4.20
C HIS A 43 -8.76 -16.44 2.95
N TYR A 44 -9.69 -16.38 1.99
CA TYR A 44 -9.54 -15.51 0.83
C TYR A 44 -9.50 -14.05 1.27
N VAL A 45 -8.57 -13.30 0.69
CA VAL A 45 -8.40 -11.88 0.97
C VAL A 45 -9.65 -11.11 0.58
N LYS A 46 -10.12 -10.26 1.49
CA LYS A 46 -11.09 -9.22 1.17
C LYS A 46 -10.36 -7.99 0.62
N CYS A 47 -10.80 -7.48 -0.52
CA CYS A 47 -10.22 -6.26 -1.09
C CYS A 47 -10.77 -5.03 -0.33
N GLU A 48 -10.02 -4.59 0.68
CA GLU A 48 -10.40 -3.47 1.55
C GLU A 48 -9.22 -2.53 1.78
N GLY A 49 -9.47 -1.22 1.77
CA GLY A 49 -8.42 -0.20 1.87
C GLY A 49 -7.67 0.02 0.55
N ASN A 50 -6.66 0.88 0.61
CA ASN A 50 -5.84 1.24 -0.54
C ASN A 50 -5.16 0.01 -1.17
N TYR A 51 -5.33 -0.17 -2.48
CA TYR A 51 -4.79 -1.31 -3.22
C TYR A 51 -5.12 -2.68 -2.57
N CYS A 52 -6.37 -2.83 -2.14
CA CYS A 52 -6.89 -4.01 -1.42
C CYS A 52 -6.20 -4.31 -0.07
N GLY A 53 -5.43 -3.35 0.49
CA GLY A 53 -4.74 -3.54 1.75
C GLY A 53 -3.59 -4.56 1.65
N MET A 54 -2.97 -4.67 0.47
CA MET A 54 -1.93 -5.67 0.19
C MET A 54 -0.64 -5.05 -0.37
N PRO A 55 0.54 -5.39 0.20
CA PRO A 55 1.83 -4.84 -0.19
C PRO A 55 2.41 -5.59 -1.41
N TYR A 56 1.80 -5.40 -2.58
CA TYR A 56 2.40 -5.77 -3.85
C TYR A 56 3.72 -5.00 -4.11
N MET A 57 4.74 -5.75 -4.51
CA MET A 57 6.04 -5.18 -4.91
C MET A 57 6.01 -4.54 -6.30
N TYR A 58 5.13 -5.03 -7.17
CA TYR A 58 4.95 -4.58 -8.56
C TYR A 58 3.46 -4.35 -8.85
N PRO A 59 3.09 -3.52 -9.85
CA PRO A 59 1.70 -3.13 -10.11
C PRO A 59 0.89 -4.25 -10.81
N LEU A 60 0.83 -5.43 -10.20
CA LEU A 60 0.31 -6.66 -10.78
C LEU A 60 -1.09 -7.03 -10.28
N ILE A 61 -1.76 -6.19 -9.49
CA ILE A 61 -3.06 -6.53 -8.89
C ILE A 61 -4.14 -6.89 -9.92
N HIS A 62 -4.06 -6.32 -11.13
CA HIS A 62 -5.00 -6.62 -12.22
C HIS A 62 -4.75 -7.97 -12.90
N VAL A 63 -3.57 -8.55 -12.73
CA VAL A 63 -3.20 -9.89 -13.23
C VAL A 63 -3.40 -10.91 -12.11
N ILE A 64 -2.93 -10.58 -10.91
CA ILE A 64 -2.98 -11.41 -9.72
C ILE A 64 -3.91 -10.72 -8.73
N ASP A 65 -5.21 -10.93 -8.91
CA ASP A 65 -6.23 -10.33 -8.07
C ASP A 65 -6.06 -10.78 -6.62
N ALA A 66 -5.92 -9.80 -5.71
CA ALA A 66 -5.75 -10.07 -4.29
C ALA A 66 -6.86 -11.00 -3.77
N ARG A 67 -8.10 -10.87 -4.27
CA ARG A 67 -9.26 -11.66 -3.81
C ARG A 67 -9.14 -13.17 -4.07
N LEU A 68 -8.25 -13.57 -4.98
CA LEU A 68 -7.97 -14.97 -5.30
C LEU A 68 -6.81 -15.53 -4.46
N SER A 69 -6.13 -14.67 -3.70
CA SER A 69 -5.05 -15.06 -2.81
C SER A 69 -5.56 -15.38 -1.40
N LEU A 70 -4.71 -16.06 -0.63
CA LEU A 70 -5.03 -16.53 0.71
C LEU A 70 -4.21 -15.78 1.76
N TYR A 71 -4.82 -15.65 2.94
CA TYR A 71 -4.24 -14.96 4.09
C TYR A 71 -4.45 -15.77 5.37
N SER A 72 -3.33 -16.07 6.04
CA SER A 72 -3.30 -16.76 7.34
C SER A 72 -2.90 -15.77 8.43
N LEU A 73 -3.76 -15.55 9.43
CA LEU A 73 -3.44 -14.67 10.56
C LEU A 73 -2.28 -15.23 11.38
N LYS A 74 -1.30 -14.37 11.72
CA LYS A 74 -0.11 -14.69 12.52
C LYS A 74 0.31 -13.49 13.37
N PRO A 75 1.04 -13.71 14.48
CA PRO A 75 1.66 -12.62 15.24
C PRO A 75 2.51 -11.71 14.32
N PRO A 76 2.62 -10.40 14.61
CA PRO A 76 3.42 -9.48 13.80
C PRO A 76 4.90 -9.87 13.74
N PRO A 77 5.54 -9.81 12.55
CA PRO A 77 6.97 -9.98 12.43
C PRO A 77 7.70 -8.80 13.09
N VAL A 78 8.92 -9.04 13.55
CA VAL A 78 9.79 -7.97 14.04
C VAL A 78 10.33 -7.17 12.86
N ILE A 79 9.85 -5.93 12.70
CA ILE A 79 10.31 -4.99 11.69
C ILE A 79 11.41 -4.11 12.28
N LYS A 80 12.66 -4.30 11.84
CA LYS A 80 13.81 -3.54 12.37
C LYS A 80 13.99 -2.15 11.75
N ILE A 81 13.51 -1.98 10.53
CA ILE A 81 13.64 -0.73 9.76
C ILE A 81 12.23 -0.27 9.39
N PRO A 82 11.47 0.34 10.31
CA PRO A 82 10.08 0.69 10.06
C PRO A 82 9.96 1.76 8.97
N VAL A 83 8.86 1.71 8.22
CA VAL A 83 8.45 2.81 7.36
C VAL A 83 7.88 3.91 8.23
N THR A 84 8.45 5.11 8.17
CA THR A 84 7.99 6.28 8.93
C THR A 84 7.60 7.38 7.95
N VAL A 85 6.41 7.95 8.15
CA VAL A 85 5.81 8.93 7.25
C VAL A 85 5.51 10.21 8.02
N THR A 86 5.95 11.34 7.49
CA THR A 86 5.65 12.66 8.05
C THR A 86 5.08 13.57 6.98
N MET A 87 3.85 14.04 7.18
CA MET A 87 3.31 15.15 6.38
C MET A 87 3.90 16.46 6.90
N THR A 88 4.90 17.00 6.21
CA THR A 88 5.64 18.19 6.63
C THR A 88 4.92 19.49 6.32
N LYS A 89 4.05 19.48 5.29
CA LYS A 89 3.28 20.65 4.90
C LYS A 89 1.99 20.26 4.17
N LYS A 90 0.89 20.92 4.51
CA LYS A 90 -0.37 20.93 3.75
C LYS A 90 -0.65 22.37 3.35
N MET A 91 -0.91 22.62 2.06
CA MET A 91 -1.19 23.99 1.59
C MET A 91 -2.05 24.01 0.34
N ILE A 92 -2.83 25.07 0.17
CA ILE A 92 -3.50 25.34 -1.10
C ILE A 92 -2.48 25.90 -2.10
N VAL A 93 -2.50 25.41 -3.33
CA VAL A 93 -1.58 25.86 -4.38
C VAL A 93 -1.98 27.28 -4.83
N LYS A 94 -0.99 28.18 -4.85
CA LYS A 94 -1.16 29.56 -5.31
C LYS A 94 -1.79 29.58 -6.71
N ASP A 95 -2.78 30.45 -6.91
CA ASP A 95 -3.52 30.61 -8.17
C ASP A 95 -4.36 29.38 -8.60
N ARG A 96 -4.41 28.32 -7.79
CA ARG A 96 -5.20 27.10 -8.02
C ARG A 96 -5.95 26.69 -6.74
N PRO A 97 -7.00 27.43 -6.34
CA PRO A 97 -7.63 27.30 -5.02
C PRO A 97 -8.32 25.96 -4.73
N ARG A 98 -8.53 25.14 -5.77
CA ARG A 98 -9.09 23.78 -5.64
C ARG A 98 -8.03 22.69 -5.51
N ILE A 99 -6.75 23.05 -5.55
CA ILE A 99 -5.64 22.10 -5.48
C ILE A 99 -4.96 22.23 -4.11
N VAL A 100 -4.95 21.13 -3.38
CA VAL A 100 -4.24 20.99 -2.11
C VAL A 100 -2.96 20.19 -2.36
N ARG A 101 -1.84 20.75 -1.91
CA ARG A 101 -0.53 20.12 -1.96
C ARG A 101 -0.19 19.52 -0.60
N PHE A 102 0.19 18.26 -0.60
CA PHE A 102 0.72 17.53 0.53
C PHE A 102 2.21 17.31 0.31
N HIS A 103 3.06 17.83 1.20
CA HIS A 103 4.48 17.50 1.27
C HIS A 103 4.67 16.36 2.26
N ILE A 104 5.38 15.33 1.83
CA ILE A 104 5.53 14.08 2.55
C ILE A 104 7.01 13.71 2.57
N ASP A 105 7.51 13.40 3.76
CA ASP A 105 8.80 12.79 3.98
C ASP A 105 8.59 11.33 4.41
N VAL A 106 9.31 10.41 3.77
CA VAL A 106 9.25 8.98 4.05
C VAL A 106 10.66 8.44 4.31
N THR A 107 10.82 7.67 5.38
CA THR A 107 12.01 6.82 5.60
C THR A 107 11.59 5.37 5.71
N GLY A 108 12.42 4.43 5.26
CA GLY A 108 12.07 3.01 5.31
C GLY A 108 13.21 2.10 4.84
N PRO A 109 12.92 0.85 4.44
CA PRO A 109 13.88 -0.03 3.79
C PRO A 109 14.27 0.49 2.40
N ASP A 110 15.24 -0.18 1.77
CA ASP A 110 15.70 0.14 0.42
C ASP A 110 14.68 -0.15 -0.69
N HIS A 111 13.71 -1.02 -0.44
CA HIS A 111 12.59 -1.30 -1.35
C HIS A 111 11.26 -0.92 -0.71
N MET A 112 10.53 -0.02 -1.34
CA MET A 112 9.20 0.41 -0.93
C MET A 112 8.24 0.46 -2.12
N SER A 113 6.96 0.19 -1.89
CA SER A 113 5.90 0.54 -2.83
C SER A 113 4.94 1.55 -2.20
N ILE A 114 4.48 2.52 -2.99
CA ILE A 114 3.53 3.55 -2.55
C ILE A 114 2.31 3.51 -3.45
N TYR A 115 1.13 3.55 -2.83
CA TYR A 115 -0.15 3.61 -3.52
C TYR A 115 -0.84 4.93 -3.18
N ILE A 116 -1.17 5.73 -4.19
CA ILE A 116 -1.87 7.00 -4.01
C ILE A 116 -3.27 6.85 -4.58
N THR A 117 -4.29 6.94 -3.75
CA THR A 117 -5.69 6.78 -4.14
C THR A 117 -6.50 7.98 -3.68
N PRO A 118 -6.81 8.94 -4.58
CA PRO A 118 -7.71 10.03 -4.26
C PRO A 118 -9.07 9.49 -3.80
N VAL A 119 -9.67 10.14 -2.80
CA VAL A 119 -11.03 9.81 -2.35
C VAL A 119 -12.05 10.06 -3.49
N PRO A 120 -13.26 9.46 -3.45
CA PRO A 120 -14.27 9.70 -4.46
C PRO A 120 -14.52 11.19 -4.74
N GLY A 121 -14.44 11.58 -6.02
CA GLY A 121 -14.59 12.95 -6.49
C GLY A 121 -13.32 13.81 -6.44
N ALA A 122 -12.26 13.37 -5.75
CA ALA A 122 -10.95 14.01 -5.81
C ALA A 122 -10.09 13.43 -6.95
N LYS A 123 -9.05 14.16 -7.36
CA LYS A 123 -8.16 13.74 -8.44
C LYS A 123 -6.71 14.14 -8.18
N LEU A 124 -5.78 13.20 -8.37
CA LEU A 124 -4.35 13.53 -8.42
C LEU A 124 -4.05 14.29 -9.72
N THR A 125 -3.40 15.44 -9.59
CA THR A 125 -3.13 16.34 -10.72
C THR A 125 -1.65 16.58 -10.99
N ARG A 126 -0.79 16.40 -9.97
CA ARG A 126 0.66 16.51 -10.10
C ARG A 126 1.36 15.84 -8.92
N TRP A 127 2.60 15.44 -9.10
CA TRP A 127 3.53 15.12 -8.01
C TRP A 127 4.94 15.65 -8.32
N SER A 128 5.87 15.48 -7.38
CA SER A 128 7.31 15.68 -7.60
C SER A 128 8.12 14.39 -7.69
N ILE A 129 7.45 13.24 -7.84
CA ILE A 129 8.10 11.93 -7.85
C ILE A 129 8.84 11.69 -9.17
N THR A 130 8.21 12.04 -10.30
CA THR A 130 8.81 12.03 -11.63
C THR A 130 8.69 13.41 -12.28
N ASN A 131 9.47 13.65 -13.33
CA ASN A 131 9.38 14.86 -14.15
C ASN A 131 8.21 14.82 -15.16
N ASP A 132 7.55 13.67 -15.28
CA ASP A 132 6.44 13.48 -16.21
C ASP A 132 5.18 14.18 -15.69
N PHE A 133 4.47 14.84 -16.60
CA PHE A 133 3.19 15.47 -16.30
C PHE A 133 2.01 14.51 -16.48
N ASP A 134 2.22 13.42 -17.22
CA ASP A 134 1.18 12.43 -17.47
C ASP A 134 1.07 11.44 -16.31
N LEU A 135 -0.08 11.48 -15.65
CA LEU A 135 -0.40 10.64 -14.51
C LEU A 135 -1.30 9.49 -14.95
N TYR A 136 -0.74 8.29 -15.06
CA TYR A 136 -1.49 7.09 -15.41
C TYR A 136 -1.81 6.27 -14.16
N PRO A 137 -3.09 6.11 -13.79
CA PRO A 137 -3.44 5.19 -12.72
C PRO A 137 -3.13 3.76 -13.14
N THR A 138 -2.76 2.94 -12.16
CA THR A 138 -2.59 1.50 -12.37
C THR A 138 -3.94 0.85 -12.67
N ARG A 139 -3.91 -0.21 -13.46
CA ARG A 139 -5.11 -1.01 -13.74
C ARG A 139 -5.52 -1.74 -12.45
N LEU A 140 -6.79 -1.64 -12.10
CA LEU A 140 -7.39 -2.34 -10.96
C LEU A 140 -8.22 -3.54 -11.43
N PRO A 141 -8.48 -4.51 -10.54
CA PRO A 141 -9.34 -5.65 -10.87
C PRO A 141 -10.79 -5.22 -11.14
N SER A 142 -11.52 -6.04 -11.89
CA SER A 142 -12.95 -5.81 -12.14
C SER A 142 -13.75 -5.67 -10.84
N GLY A 143 -14.57 -4.63 -10.75
CA GLY A 143 -15.39 -4.33 -9.56
C GLY A 143 -14.68 -3.53 -8.48
N VAL A 144 -13.39 -3.21 -8.62
CA VAL A 144 -12.68 -2.25 -7.76
C VAL A 144 -12.74 -0.87 -8.42
N SER A 145 -13.29 0.11 -7.72
CA SER A 145 -13.47 1.47 -8.21
C SER A 145 -12.36 2.42 -7.73
N GLY A 146 -12.31 3.61 -8.34
CA GLY A 146 -11.31 4.63 -8.01
C GLY A 146 -10.12 4.62 -8.96
N SER A 147 -9.14 5.46 -8.66
CA SER A 147 -7.89 5.57 -9.42
C SER A 147 -6.75 5.48 -8.43
N THR A 148 -5.94 4.43 -8.54
CA THR A 148 -4.76 4.25 -7.70
C THR A 148 -3.52 4.47 -8.56
N TYR A 149 -2.54 5.21 -8.05
CA TYR A 149 -1.25 5.38 -8.69
C TYR A 149 -0.22 4.58 -7.92
N PHE A 150 0.59 3.82 -8.64
CA PHE A 150 1.56 2.92 -8.06
C PHE A 150 2.97 3.46 -8.29
N ILE A 151 3.76 3.54 -7.23
CA ILE A 151 5.18 3.88 -7.29
C ILE A 151 5.98 2.75 -6.67
N TYR A 152 7.05 2.33 -7.35
CA TYR A 152 8.08 1.49 -6.77
C TYR A 152 9.34 2.31 -6.55
N TYR A 153 9.75 2.39 -5.30
CA TYR A 153 10.96 3.08 -4.85
C TYR A 153 12.01 2.02 -4.49
N SER A 154 13.18 2.07 -5.12
CA SER A 154 14.23 1.09 -4.91
C SER A 154 15.61 1.72 -4.84
N TYR A 155 16.42 1.29 -3.88
CA TYR A 155 17.84 1.57 -3.74
C TYR A 155 18.63 0.26 -3.61
N GLY A 156 19.92 0.26 -3.93
CA GLY A 156 20.81 -0.88 -3.66
C GLY A 156 21.24 -1.00 -2.20
N ILE A 157 21.25 0.14 -1.48
CA ILE A 157 21.53 0.24 -0.05
C ILE A 157 20.52 1.23 0.53
N LYS A 158 19.99 0.95 1.72
CA LYS A 158 19.06 1.85 2.41
C LYS A 158 19.61 3.29 2.44
N PRO A 159 18.86 4.28 1.95
CA PRO A 159 19.28 5.68 2.01
C PRO A 159 19.32 6.20 3.46
N ASP A 160 20.22 7.16 3.70
CA ASP A 160 20.44 7.81 5.00
C ASP A 160 19.59 9.08 5.20
N HIS A 161 18.89 9.50 4.16
CA HIS A 161 18.01 10.67 4.16
C HIS A 161 16.56 10.26 3.81
N PRO A 162 15.57 11.02 4.30
CA PRO A 162 14.17 10.82 3.89
C PRO A 162 13.99 11.04 2.39
N TRP A 163 13.09 10.27 1.80
CA TRP A 163 12.55 10.56 0.49
C TRP A 163 11.43 11.60 0.63
N SER A 164 11.72 12.83 0.19
CA SER A 164 10.79 13.95 0.22
C SER A 164 10.11 14.15 -1.14
N PHE A 165 8.79 14.21 -1.16
CA PHE A 165 8.01 14.54 -2.35
C PHE A 165 6.72 15.29 -2.03
N PHE A 166 6.06 15.83 -3.05
CA PHE A 166 4.71 16.36 -2.92
C PHE A 166 3.72 15.71 -3.88
N VAL A 167 2.43 15.76 -3.52
CA VAL A 167 1.30 15.43 -4.38
C VAL A 167 0.28 16.57 -4.37
N ASP A 168 -0.25 16.92 -5.54
CA ASP A 168 -1.29 17.92 -5.75
C ASP A 168 -2.63 17.21 -6.02
N ILE A 169 -3.57 17.33 -5.09
CA ILE A 169 -4.91 16.77 -5.20
C ILE A 169 -5.92 17.87 -5.49
N LYS A 170 -6.64 17.76 -6.61
CA LYS A 170 -7.82 18.58 -6.90
C LYS A 170 -8.98 18.06 -6.04
N ALA A 171 -9.50 18.91 -5.16
CA ALA A 171 -10.66 18.62 -4.34
C ALA A 171 -11.96 18.60 -5.16
N TYR A 172 -12.82 17.61 -4.88
CA TYR A 172 -14.22 17.43 -5.31
C TYR A 172 -14.63 18.11 -6.62
N ASP A 173 -14.72 17.31 -7.69
CA ASP A 173 -15.28 17.71 -8.99
C ASP A 173 -16.78 17.33 -9.07
N THR A 174 -17.60 17.78 -8.12
CA THR A 174 -19.06 17.60 -8.24
C THR A 174 -19.68 18.83 -8.90
N ASP A 175 -20.49 18.59 -9.93
CA ASP A 175 -21.22 19.55 -10.76
C ASP A 175 -21.60 20.86 -10.07
N TYR A 176 -20.98 21.95 -10.53
CA TYR A 176 -21.51 23.31 -10.78
C TYR A 176 -22.49 24.02 -9.80
N LYS A 177 -22.87 23.49 -8.63
CA LYS A 177 -23.87 24.15 -7.76
C LYS A 177 -23.55 24.29 -6.28
N LEU A 178 -22.42 23.79 -5.82
CA LEU A 178 -21.89 24.18 -4.52
C LEU A 178 -20.58 24.90 -4.75
N GLN A 179 -20.65 26.23 -4.59
CA GLN A 179 -19.49 27.05 -4.28
C GLN A 179 -18.87 26.46 -3.01
N ALA A 180 -17.96 25.48 -3.17
CA ALA A 180 -17.01 25.22 -2.11
C ALA A 180 -16.36 26.59 -1.84
N PRO A 181 -16.35 27.08 -0.59
CA PRO A 181 -15.71 28.34 -0.29
C PRO A 181 -14.29 28.33 -0.86
N VAL A 182 -13.76 29.50 -1.20
CA VAL A 182 -12.35 29.65 -1.54
C VAL A 182 -11.55 29.14 -0.33
N GLY A 183 -11.10 27.88 -0.38
CA GLY A 183 -10.58 27.17 0.78
C GLY A 183 -11.23 25.79 0.96
N TYR A 184 -10.44 24.73 0.77
CA TYR A 184 -10.83 23.39 1.18
C TYR A 184 -10.99 23.33 2.72
N PRO A 185 -12.09 22.76 3.27
CA PRO A 185 -12.21 22.60 4.70
C PRO A 185 -11.17 21.57 5.18
N GLU A 186 -10.27 22.00 6.07
CA GLU A 186 -9.06 21.24 6.45
C GLU A 186 -9.34 19.85 7.03
N ASP A 187 -10.57 19.62 7.51
CA ASP A 187 -11.05 18.47 8.27
C ASP A 187 -11.50 17.27 7.40
N LYS A 188 -11.58 17.46 6.08
CA LYS A 188 -11.90 16.36 5.17
C LYS A 188 -10.61 15.71 4.63
N PRO A 189 -10.67 14.40 4.34
CA PRO A 189 -9.60 13.75 3.60
C PRO A 189 -9.79 13.91 2.09
N LEU A 190 -8.68 13.95 1.37
CA LEU A 190 -8.57 14.04 -0.08
C LEU A 190 -7.91 12.82 -0.71
N VAL A 191 -7.04 12.13 0.01
CA VAL A 191 -6.24 11.06 -0.56
C VAL A 191 -5.86 10.04 0.50
N ASP A 192 -6.08 8.77 0.18
CA ASP A 192 -5.48 7.65 0.92
C ASP A 192 -4.12 7.35 0.28
N ILE A 193 -3.05 7.35 1.07
CA ILE A 193 -1.72 6.95 0.62
C ILE A 193 -1.22 5.79 1.48
N ALA A 194 -0.96 4.66 0.85
CA ALA A 194 -0.33 3.50 1.48
C ALA A 194 1.16 3.46 1.19
N PHE A 195 1.94 3.19 2.22
CA PHE A 195 3.38 3.03 2.17
C PHE A 195 3.73 1.62 2.61
N ASN A 196 4.46 0.90 1.76
CA ASN A 196 4.81 -0.48 1.99
C ASN A 196 6.32 -0.63 2.06
N GLY A 197 6.82 -1.28 3.11
CA GLY A 197 8.23 -1.67 3.22
C GLY A 197 8.42 -3.11 2.77
N HIS A 198 9.37 -3.36 1.87
CA HIS A 198 9.72 -4.70 1.40
C HIS A 198 11.11 -5.09 1.89
N TYR A 199 11.18 -6.00 2.86
CA TYR A 199 12.46 -6.49 3.40
C TYR A 199 12.93 -7.71 2.61
N SER A 200 13.28 -7.55 1.34
CA SER A 200 13.44 -8.67 0.39
C SER A 200 14.74 -9.48 0.53
N HIS A 201 15.68 -9.01 1.35
CA HIS A 201 17.03 -9.57 1.50
C HIS A 201 17.58 -9.43 2.93
N GLY A 202 18.73 -10.08 3.16
CA GLY A 202 19.43 -10.04 4.45
C GLY A 202 18.65 -10.71 5.59
N LYS A 203 19.05 -10.37 6.82
CA LYS A 203 18.50 -10.93 8.07
C LYS A 203 17.08 -10.46 8.40
N ASP A 204 16.64 -9.37 7.78
CA ASP A 204 15.33 -8.76 8.03
C ASP A 204 14.24 -9.30 7.09
N LYS A 205 14.61 -10.23 6.20
CA LYS A 205 13.70 -10.89 5.26
C LYS A 205 12.74 -11.87 5.90
N THR A 206 13.09 -12.42 7.06
CA THR A 206 12.39 -13.58 7.62
C THR A 206 11.96 -13.40 9.06
N SER A 207 10.98 -14.21 9.45
CA SER A 207 10.39 -14.32 10.78
C SER A 207 10.16 -15.79 11.11
N PRO A 208 10.09 -16.20 12.39
CA PRO A 208 9.79 -17.58 12.77
C PRO A 208 8.56 -18.16 12.05
N GLU A 209 7.45 -17.42 12.00
CA GLU A 209 6.19 -17.88 11.39
C GLU A 209 6.34 -18.11 9.88
N LEU A 210 7.13 -17.27 9.21
CA LEU A 210 7.40 -17.41 7.78
C LEU A 210 8.31 -18.60 7.50
N ASP A 211 9.34 -18.80 8.33
CA ASP A 211 10.24 -19.94 8.20
C ASP A 211 9.53 -21.27 8.47
N ASP A 212 8.67 -21.32 9.49
CA ASP A 212 7.90 -22.53 9.81
C ASP A 212 6.88 -22.85 8.73
N PHE A 213 6.20 -21.83 8.16
CA PHE A 213 5.32 -22.05 7.02
C PHE A 213 6.10 -22.62 5.83
N LYS A 214 7.25 -22.05 5.46
CA LYS A 214 8.05 -22.57 4.34
C LYS A 214 8.49 -24.02 4.54
N LYS A 215 8.90 -24.38 5.77
CA LYS A 215 9.29 -25.77 6.10
C LYS A 215 8.12 -26.74 6.05
N SER A 216 6.89 -26.26 6.22
CA SER A 216 5.68 -27.08 6.15
C SER A 216 5.19 -27.35 4.72
N LEU A 217 5.77 -26.67 3.72
CA LEU A 217 5.40 -26.86 2.32
C LEU A 217 6.10 -28.09 1.72
N PRO A 218 5.47 -28.77 0.75
CA PRO A 218 6.12 -29.87 0.02
C PRO A 218 7.40 -29.45 -0.69
N ASP A 219 8.35 -30.39 -0.85
CA ASP A 219 9.66 -30.13 -1.46
C ASP A 219 9.60 -29.65 -2.93
N TRP A 220 8.49 -29.91 -3.63
CA TRP A 220 8.29 -29.44 -5.00
C TRP A 220 7.85 -27.97 -5.08
N VAL A 221 7.53 -27.32 -3.95
CA VAL A 221 7.12 -25.91 -3.92
C VAL A 221 8.33 -24.99 -3.88
N VAL A 222 8.39 -24.05 -4.82
CA VAL A 222 9.38 -22.97 -4.81
C VAL A 222 8.73 -21.71 -4.25
N THR A 223 9.35 -21.10 -3.25
CA THR A 223 8.84 -19.86 -2.64
C THR A 223 9.77 -18.67 -2.89
N MET A 224 9.18 -17.52 -3.20
CA MET A 224 9.83 -16.22 -3.12
C MET A 224 9.12 -15.43 -2.03
N SER A 225 9.75 -15.27 -0.87
CA SER A 225 9.08 -14.82 0.34
C SER A 225 9.93 -13.83 1.14
N TRP A 226 9.26 -12.87 1.77
CA TRP A 226 9.90 -11.88 2.63
C TRP A 226 8.90 -11.28 3.63
N ILE A 227 9.39 -10.46 4.57
CA ILE A 227 8.56 -9.63 5.45
C ILE A 227 8.11 -8.39 4.70
N CYS A 228 6.88 -7.92 4.90
CA CYS A 228 6.42 -6.60 4.48
C CYS A 228 5.80 -5.82 5.64
N SER A 229 5.86 -4.49 5.56
CA SER A 229 4.94 -3.61 6.27
C SER A 229 3.96 -2.98 5.28
N TYR A 230 2.76 -2.67 5.74
CA TYR A 230 1.74 -1.89 5.02
C TYR A 230 1.20 -0.86 6.01
N ASP A 231 1.30 0.42 5.68
CA ASP A 231 0.79 1.52 6.50
C ASP A 231 0.03 2.49 5.59
N SER A 232 -1.30 2.58 5.73
CA SER A 232 -2.13 3.51 4.93
C SER A 232 -2.60 4.69 5.75
N TYR A 233 -2.52 5.89 5.16
CA TYR A 233 -2.87 7.15 5.80
C TYR A 233 -3.89 7.92 4.97
N LEU A 234 -4.99 8.31 5.62
CA LEU A 234 -6.06 9.08 5.00
C LEU A 234 -5.82 10.60 5.18
N PHE A 235 -5.13 11.24 4.23
CA PHE A 235 -4.72 12.65 4.28
C PHE A 235 -5.80 13.63 3.80
#